data_AF-A0A8X6LN80-F1
#
_entry.id   AF-A0A8X6LN80-F1
#
_cell.length_a   1.000
_cell.length_b   1.000
_cell.length_c   1.000
_cell.angle_alpha   90.00
_cell.angle_beta   90.00
_cell.angle_gamma   90.00
#
_symmetry.space_group_name_H-M   'P 1'
#
loop_
_entity.id
_entity.type
_entity.pdbx_description
1 polymer ?
#
loop_
_entity_poly.entity_id
_entity_poly.type
_entity_poly.pdbx_seq_one_letter_code
_entity_poly.pdbx_strand_id
1 'polypeptide(L)'
;MRETANDTFTEIFQVASKFSANLFDTELQAPRVTSRQKSSANPQTTSNEEYFRVTTFIPCIDTLIQNLTDRFIKNEDILSSFQLLLPRYTCEKKINELEKLGPYFQDEMPLSAVQAEYKLWCAKISSIDPSTEILKLLEYIVTEHFFSCDESSSQGYGYSSSHNG
;
A
#
# COMPACT_ATOMS: atom_id res chain seq x y z
N MET A 1 -7.80 -12.95 7.14
CA MET A 1 -7.39 -13.37 5.78
C MET A 1 -6.84 -14.78 5.73
N ARG A 2 -5.82 -15.16 6.52
CA ARG A 2 -5.35 -16.56 6.58
C ARG A 2 -6.47 -17.55 6.95
N GLU A 3 -7.38 -17.15 7.84
CA GLU A 3 -8.50 -17.98 8.31
C GLU A 3 -9.61 -18.18 7.27
N THR A 4 -9.76 -17.25 6.31
CA THR A 4 -10.74 -17.32 5.20
C THR A 4 -10.08 -17.67 3.86
N ALA A 5 -8.81 -18.05 3.88
CA ALA A 5 -8.02 -18.36 2.67
C ALA A 5 -8.53 -19.62 1.96
N ASN A 6 -9.18 -20.54 2.66
CA ASN A 6 -9.73 -21.75 2.06
C ASN A 6 -10.84 -21.44 1.06
N ASP A 7 -11.84 -20.66 1.50
CA ASP A 7 -13.01 -20.34 0.68
C ASP A 7 -12.63 -19.46 -0.52
N THR A 8 -11.73 -18.49 -0.31
CA THR A 8 -11.30 -17.56 -1.37
C THR A 8 -10.31 -18.17 -2.37
N PHE A 9 -9.44 -19.08 -1.93
CA PHE A 9 -8.48 -19.72 -2.83
C PHE A 9 -9.11 -20.75 -3.76
N THR A 10 -10.22 -21.38 -3.34
CA THR A 10 -10.92 -22.39 -4.14
C THR A 10 -11.30 -21.84 -5.53
N GLU A 11 -11.85 -20.63 -5.59
CA GLU A 11 -12.25 -19.98 -6.85
C GLU A 11 -11.03 -19.69 -7.74
N ILE A 12 -9.95 -19.16 -7.15
CA ILE A 12 -8.70 -18.87 -7.86
C ILE A 12 -8.11 -20.17 -8.45
N PHE A 13 -8.10 -21.25 -7.67
CA PHE A 13 -7.60 -22.54 -8.10
C PHE A 13 -8.43 -23.13 -9.25
N GLN A 14 -9.77 -23.01 -9.19
CA GLN A 14 -10.65 -23.46 -10.27
C GLN A 14 -10.42 -22.68 -11.57
N VAL A 15 -10.27 -21.35 -11.49
CA VAL A 15 -9.97 -20.52 -12.66
C VAL A 15 -8.60 -20.89 -13.24
N ALA A 16 -7.58 -21.04 -12.41
CA ALA A 16 -6.24 -21.44 -12.83
C ALA A 16 -6.23 -22.84 -13.46
N SER A 17 -6.97 -23.79 -12.88
CA SER A 17 -7.09 -25.15 -13.40
C SER A 17 -7.77 -25.18 -14.77
N LYS A 18 -8.89 -24.46 -14.95
CA LYS A 18 -9.55 -24.31 -16.25
C LYS A 18 -8.63 -23.67 -17.29
N PHE A 19 -7.90 -22.63 -16.89
CA PHE A 19 -6.91 -21.98 -17.77
C PHE A 19 -5.81 -22.96 -18.20
N SER A 20 -5.28 -23.75 -17.27
CA SER A 20 -4.23 -24.74 -17.58
C SER A 20 -4.72 -25.83 -18.55
N ALA A 21 -5.92 -26.36 -18.33
CA ALA A 21 -6.51 -27.37 -19.20
C ALA A 21 -6.80 -26.81 -20.61
N ASN A 22 -7.38 -25.60 -20.69
CA ASN A 22 -7.79 -25.04 -21.97
C ASN A 22 -6.61 -24.54 -22.82
N LEU A 23 -5.57 -23.98 -22.20
CA LEU A 23 -4.46 -23.36 -22.93
C LEU A 23 -3.30 -24.32 -23.18
N PHE A 24 -3.08 -25.27 -22.28
CA PHE A 24 -1.91 -26.15 -22.29
C PHE A 24 -2.24 -27.65 -22.31
N ASP A 25 -3.52 -28.03 -22.40
CA ASP A 25 -4.00 -29.43 -22.37
C ASP A 25 -3.40 -30.24 -21.21
N THR A 26 -3.22 -29.56 -20.07
CA THR A 26 -2.52 -30.10 -18.89
C THR A 26 -3.27 -29.75 -17.62
N GLU A 27 -3.31 -30.69 -16.68
CA GLU A 27 -3.90 -30.46 -15.36
C GLU A 27 -2.92 -29.75 -14.42
N LEU A 28 -3.42 -28.86 -13.58
CA LEU A 28 -2.61 -28.16 -12.58
C LEU A 28 -2.21 -29.12 -11.44
N GLN A 29 -1.02 -29.68 -11.55
CA GLN A 29 -0.49 -30.67 -10.62
C GLN A 29 0.58 -30.07 -9.69
N ALA A 30 0.57 -30.48 -8.43
CA ALA A 30 1.65 -30.15 -7.52
C ALA A 30 2.98 -30.73 -8.05
N PRO A 31 4.10 -30.00 -7.92
CA PRO A 31 5.41 -30.51 -8.30
C PRO A 31 5.73 -31.82 -7.60
N ARG A 32 6.45 -32.71 -8.29
CA ARG A 32 6.91 -33.97 -7.70
C ARG A 32 7.82 -33.67 -6.51
N VAL A 33 7.39 -34.10 -5.34
CA VAL A 33 8.16 -34.05 -4.11
C VAL A 33 9.34 -35.02 -4.20
N THR A 34 10.56 -34.51 -4.24
CA THR A 34 11.79 -35.32 -4.17
C THR A 34 12.43 -35.19 -2.78
N SER A 35 13.05 -36.26 -2.28
CA SER A 35 13.64 -36.34 -0.93
C SER A 35 14.72 -35.28 -0.62
N ARG A 36 15.25 -34.60 -1.64
CA ARG A 36 16.12 -33.43 -1.49
C ARG A 36 15.47 -32.21 -2.15
N GLN A 37 14.94 -31.30 -1.35
CA GLN A 37 14.74 -29.90 -1.76
C GLN A 37 15.48 -29.00 -0.78
N LYS A 38 16.31 -28.08 -1.30
CA LYS A 38 17.22 -27.25 -0.49
C LYS A 38 16.58 -25.98 0.06
N SER A 39 15.42 -25.56 -0.44
CA SER A 39 14.86 -24.23 -0.17
C SER A 39 13.35 -24.16 0.07
N SER A 40 12.60 -25.24 -0.11
CA SER A 40 11.14 -25.25 0.13
C SER A 40 10.79 -26.20 1.26
N ALA A 41 9.96 -25.73 2.19
CA ALA A 41 9.23 -26.64 3.06
C ALA A 41 8.40 -27.58 2.18
N ASN A 42 8.33 -28.85 2.55
CA ASN A 42 7.56 -29.85 1.85
C ASN A 42 6.31 -30.17 2.69
N PRO A 43 5.29 -29.29 2.65
CA PRO A 43 4.10 -29.49 3.46
C PRO A 43 3.43 -30.80 3.06
N GLN A 44 3.01 -31.57 4.05
CA GLN A 44 2.18 -32.75 3.82
C GLN A 44 0.79 -32.24 3.44
N THR A 45 0.46 -32.27 2.15
CA THR A 45 -0.81 -31.78 1.60
C THR A 45 -1.56 -32.92 0.94
N THR A 46 -2.89 -32.88 1.07
CA THR A 46 -3.78 -33.95 0.61
C THR A 46 -4.32 -33.73 -0.81
N SER A 47 -4.20 -32.51 -1.34
CA SER A 47 -4.61 -32.15 -2.70
C SER A 47 -3.63 -31.15 -3.35
N ASN A 48 -3.65 -31.07 -4.68
CA ASN A 48 -2.90 -30.06 -5.43
C ASN A 48 -3.32 -28.64 -5.04
N GLU A 49 -4.62 -28.43 -4.83
CA GLU A 49 -5.16 -27.17 -4.36
C GLU A 49 -4.54 -26.76 -3.01
N GLU A 50 -4.53 -27.68 -2.05
CA GLU A 50 -3.94 -27.44 -0.74
C GLU A 50 -2.44 -27.15 -0.84
N TYR A 51 -1.73 -27.85 -1.72
CA TYR A 51 -0.32 -27.58 -2.01
C TYR A 51 -0.08 -26.14 -2.47
N PHE A 52 -0.78 -25.68 -3.52
CA PHE A 52 -0.58 -24.33 -4.05
C PHE A 52 -1.08 -23.26 -3.08
N ARG A 53 -2.11 -23.55 -2.29
CA ARG A 53 -2.58 -22.65 -1.23
C ARG A 53 -1.47 -22.38 -0.22
N VAL A 54 -0.84 -23.44 0.30
CA VAL A 54 0.16 -23.33 1.37
C VAL A 54 1.50 -22.81 0.85
N THR A 55 1.92 -23.24 -0.33
CA THR A 55 3.27 -22.93 -0.85
C THR A 55 3.34 -21.63 -1.65
N THR A 56 2.22 -21.18 -2.22
CA THR A 56 2.18 -20.01 -3.12
C THR A 56 1.24 -18.94 -2.61
N PHE A 57 -0.04 -19.26 -2.40
CA PHE A 57 -1.05 -18.25 -2.10
C PHE A 57 -0.82 -17.59 -0.75
N ILE A 58 -0.70 -18.38 0.33
CA ILE A 58 -0.48 -17.84 1.68
C ILE A 58 0.79 -16.98 1.73
N PRO A 59 1.98 -17.45 1.28
CA PRO A 59 3.19 -16.64 1.27
C PRO A 59 3.06 -15.36 0.44
N CYS A 60 2.35 -15.41 -0.70
CA CYS A 60 2.09 -14.24 -1.53
C CYS A 60 1.25 -13.20 -0.77
N ILE A 61 0.17 -13.63 -0.12
CA ILE A 61 -0.68 -12.76 0.69
C ILE A 61 0.07 -12.18 1.89
N ASP A 62 0.86 -12.98 2.60
CA ASP A 62 1.67 -12.47 3.71
C ASP A 62 2.68 -11.43 3.23
N THR A 63 3.35 -11.70 2.10
CA THR A 63 4.30 -10.77 1.48
C THR A 63 3.60 -9.50 1.05
N LEU A 64 2.39 -9.59 0.49
CA LEU A 64 1.60 -8.43 0.11
C LEU A 64 1.22 -7.61 1.34
N ILE A 65 0.70 -8.25 2.39
CA ILE A 65 0.36 -7.58 3.66
C ILE A 65 1.61 -6.91 4.25
N GLN A 66 2.74 -7.59 4.27
CA GLN A 66 3.99 -7.04 4.77
C GLN A 66 4.44 -5.82 3.95
N ASN A 67 4.40 -5.90 2.62
CA ASN A 67 4.74 -4.78 1.75
C ASN A 67 3.79 -3.59 1.96
N LEU A 68 2.49 -3.83 2.08
CA LEU A 68 1.51 -2.77 2.35
C LEU A 68 1.74 -2.16 3.74
N THR A 69 2.00 -2.99 4.75
CA THR A 69 2.32 -2.54 6.11
C THR A 69 3.58 -1.69 6.12
N ASP A 70 4.64 -2.14 5.45
CA ASP A 70 5.91 -1.42 5.38
C ASP A 70 5.76 -0.11 4.62
N ARG A 71 5.02 -0.09 3.51
CA ARG A 71 4.84 1.11 2.69
C ARG A 71 3.87 2.13 3.29
N PHE A 72 2.80 1.68 3.94
CA PHE A 72 1.72 2.56 4.37
C PHE A 72 1.69 2.82 5.88
N ILE A 73 1.94 1.79 6.70
CA ILE A 73 1.84 1.93 8.17
C ILE A 73 3.18 2.42 8.74
N LYS A 74 4.30 1.81 8.35
CA LYS A 74 5.62 2.23 8.87
C LYS A 74 6.07 3.61 8.36
N ASN A 75 5.50 4.05 7.25
CA ASN A 75 5.79 5.34 6.62
C ASN A 75 4.57 6.27 6.64
N GLU A 76 3.62 6.07 7.57
CA GLU A 76 2.39 6.87 7.62
C GLU A 76 2.70 8.38 7.75
N ASP A 77 3.72 8.71 8.54
CA ASP A 77 4.15 10.07 8.80
C ASP A 77 4.70 10.78 7.56
N ILE A 78 5.27 10.06 6.59
CA ILE A 78 5.76 10.64 5.34
C ILE A 78 4.69 10.74 4.26
N LEU A 79 3.69 9.86 4.28
CA LEU A 79 2.59 9.93 3.32
C LEU A 79 1.84 11.27 3.41
N SER A 80 1.71 11.81 4.62
CA SER A 80 1.16 13.16 4.84
C SER A 80 1.96 14.23 4.08
N SER A 81 3.29 14.13 4.04
CA SER A 81 4.14 15.04 3.28
C SER A 81 4.03 14.82 1.77
N PHE A 82 3.88 13.57 1.30
CA PHE A 82 3.64 13.28 -0.12
C PHE A 82 2.27 13.76 -0.60
N GLN A 83 1.24 13.74 0.27
CA GLN A 83 -0.09 14.27 -0.06
C GLN A 83 -0.04 15.75 -0.45
N LEU A 84 0.90 16.53 0.08
CA LEU A 84 1.09 17.95 -0.27
C LEU A 84 1.40 18.16 -1.75
N LEU A 85 1.95 17.15 -2.45
CA LEU A 85 2.21 17.22 -3.88
C LEU A 85 0.92 17.13 -4.72
N LEU A 86 -0.19 16.67 -4.13
CA LEU A 86 -1.48 16.59 -4.80
C LEU A 86 -2.16 17.97 -4.80
N PRO A 87 -2.74 18.42 -5.92
CA PRO A 87 -3.28 19.77 -6.06
C PRO A 87 -4.25 20.21 -4.96
N ARG A 88 -5.05 19.29 -4.44
CA ARG A 88 -6.03 19.55 -3.37
C ARG A 88 -5.39 19.94 -2.04
N TYR A 89 -4.22 19.38 -1.72
CA TYR A 89 -3.54 19.59 -0.44
C TYR A 89 -2.32 20.50 -0.56
N THR A 90 -1.89 20.81 -1.80
CA THR A 90 -0.81 21.74 -2.08
C THR A 90 -1.08 23.11 -1.46
N CYS A 91 -0.16 23.54 -0.60
CA CYS A 91 -0.22 24.83 0.08
C CYS A 91 1.20 25.30 0.41
N GLU A 92 1.55 26.51 -0.05
CA GLU A 92 2.88 27.09 0.18
C GLU A 92 3.19 27.23 1.68
N LYS A 93 2.18 27.50 2.52
CA LYS A 93 2.34 27.63 3.98
C LYS A 93 2.82 26.34 4.65
N LYS A 94 2.60 25.18 4.01
CA LYS A 94 2.99 23.84 4.50
C LYS A 94 4.37 23.40 4.02
N ILE A 95 5.17 24.29 3.43
CA ILE A 95 6.49 23.94 2.87
C ILE A 95 7.45 23.29 3.89
N ASN A 96 7.34 23.63 5.17
CA ASN A 96 8.17 23.04 6.22
C ASN A 96 7.84 21.55 6.44
N GLU A 97 6.63 21.10 6.12
CA GLU A 97 6.24 19.69 6.21
C GLU A 97 6.96 18.83 5.14
N LEU A 98 7.59 19.44 4.13
CA LEU A 98 8.42 18.73 3.13
C LEU A 98 9.79 18.33 3.66
N GLU A 99 10.23 18.81 4.83
CA GLU A 99 11.50 18.38 5.43
C GLU A 99 11.57 16.86 5.56
N LYS A 100 10.43 16.20 5.82
CA LYS A 100 10.31 14.74 5.88
C LYS A 100 10.60 14.05 4.55
N LEU A 101 10.38 14.74 3.42
CA LEU A 101 10.69 14.22 2.08
C LEU A 101 12.17 14.37 1.69
N GLY A 102 12.93 15.20 2.42
CA GLY A 102 14.33 15.46 2.14
C GLY A 102 15.16 14.19 1.90
N PRO A 103 15.10 13.17 2.79
CA PRO A 103 15.84 11.91 2.60
C PRO A 103 15.44 11.10 1.37
N TYR A 104 14.23 11.31 0.83
CA TYR A 104 13.71 10.54 -0.30
C TYR A 104 14.14 11.08 -1.65
N PHE A 105 14.42 12.39 -1.71
CA PHE A 105 14.88 13.07 -2.92
C PHE A 105 16.37 13.44 -2.85
N GLN A 106 17.07 13.03 -1.78
CA GLN A 106 18.43 13.49 -1.51
C GLN A 106 19.44 13.11 -2.61
N ASP A 107 19.19 12.01 -3.32
CA ASP A 107 20.07 11.52 -4.38
C ASP A 107 19.86 12.31 -5.68
N GLU A 108 18.66 12.87 -5.88
CA GLU A 108 18.29 13.66 -7.05
C GLU A 108 18.51 15.17 -6.84
N MET A 109 18.20 15.69 -5.65
CA MET A 109 18.29 17.12 -5.36
C MET A 109 18.34 17.44 -3.86
N PRO A 110 18.99 18.55 -3.46
CA PRO A 110 18.99 18.98 -2.07
C PRO A 110 17.59 19.44 -1.64
N LEU A 111 17.30 19.35 -0.35
CA LEU A 111 16.02 19.78 0.23
C LEU A 111 15.63 21.23 -0.14
N SER A 112 16.60 22.14 -0.27
CA SER A 112 16.36 23.52 -0.70
C SER A 112 15.80 23.61 -2.13
N ALA A 113 16.23 22.72 -3.03
CA ALA A 113 15.70 22.62 -4.39
C ALA A 113 14.29 22.02 -4.37
N VAL A 114 14.03 20.97 -3.56
CA VAL A 114 12.67 20.41 -3.37
C VAL A 114 11.69 21.50 -2.91
N GLN A 115 12.10 22.31 -1.92
CA GLN A 115 11.29 23.42 -1.42
C GLN A 115 11.05 24.50 -2.50
N ALA A 116 12.07 24.82 -3.30
CA ALA A 116 11.92 25.79 -4.39
C ALA A 116 10.96 25.28 -5.48
N GLU A 117 11.11 24.04 -5.93
CA GLU A 117 10.22 23.39 -6.90
C GLU A 117 8.79 23.31 -6.36
N TYR A 118 8.63 22.99 -5.08
CA TYR A 118 7.30 22.98 -4.47
C TYR A 118 6.63 24.35 -4.45
N LYS A 119 7.37 25.45 -4.27
CA LYS A 119 6.80 26.81 -4.40
C LYS A 119 6.33 27.08 -5.81
N LEU A 120 7.12 26.69 -6.82
CA LEU A 120 6.73 26.80 -8.23
C LEU A 120 5.49 25.96 -8.52
N TRP A 121 5.42 24.75 -7.97
CA TRP A 121 4.25 23.89 -8.04
C TRP A 121 3.01 24.54 -7.41
N CYS A 122 3.13 25.09 -6.19
CA CYS A 122 2.04 25.82 -5.53
C CYS A 122 1.51 26.98 -6.40
N ALA A 123 2.42 27.79 -6.95
CA ALA A 123 2.07 28.89 -7.84
C ALA A 123 1.40 28.40 -9.13
N LYS A 124 1.90 27.31 -9.70
CA LYS A 124 1.35 26.69 -10.90
C LYS A 124 -0.06 26.17 -10.65
N ILE A 125 -0.27 25.38 -9.60
CA ILE A 125 -1.58 24.84 -9.25
C ILE A 125 -2.58 25.96 -8.98
N SER A 126 -2.18 27.02 -8.27
CA SER A 126 -3.04 28.18 -8.01
C SER A 126 -3.43 28.96 -9.28
N SER A 127 -2.64 28.84 -10.35
CA SER A 127 -2.92 29.49 -11.64
C SER A 127 -3.84 28.68 -12.56
N ILE A 128 -4.05 27.39 -12.28
CA ILE A 128 -4.90 26.53 -13.09
C ILE A 128 -6.36 26.81 -12.71
N ASP A 129 -7.22 27.00 -13.71
CA ASP A 129 -8.66 27.11 -13.49
C ASP A 129 -9.20 25.81 -12.86
N PRO A 130 -9.81 25.87 -11.66
CA PRO A 130 -10.42 24.71 -11.00
C PRO A 130 -11.40 23.93 -11.89
N SER A 131 -11.99 24.57 -12.90
CA SER A 131 -12.93 23.95 -13.83
C SER A 131 -12.27 23.06 -14.89
N THR A 132 -10.93 23.04 -14.98
CA THR A 132 -10.22 22.21 -15.95
C THR A 132 -10.38 20.71 -15.69
N GLU A 133 -10.49 19.94 -16.78
CA GLU A 133 -10.62 18.49 -16.76
C GLU A 133 -9.52 17.80 -15.94
N ILE A 134 -8.29 18.36 -15.94
CA ILE A 134 -7.16 17.83 -15.19
C ILE A 134 -7.40 17.92 -13.68
N LEU A 135 -7.88 19.06 -13.18
CA LEU A 135 -8.17 19.20 -11.75
C LEU A 135 -9.37 18.37 -11.35
N LYS A 136 -10.40 18.24 -12.21
CA LYS A 136 -11.53 17.33 -11.97
C LYS A 136 -11.08 15.86 -11.89
N LEU A 137 -10.21 15.41 -12.77
CA LEU A 137 -9.67 14.04 -12.76
C LEU A 137 -8.82 13.80 -11.51
N LEU A 138 -7.98 14.76 -11.13
CA LEU A 138 -7.15 14.66 -9.92
C LEU A 138 -8.02 14.71 -8.65
N GLU A 139 -9.07 15.52 -8.63
CA GLU A 139 -10.03 15.59 -7.53
C GLU A 139 -10.81 14.28 -7.39
N TYR A 140 -11.30 13.71 -8.50
CA TYR A 140 -11.97 12.40 -8.54
C TYR A 140 -11.08 11.29 -7.95
N ILE A 141 -9.81 11.21 -8.37
CA ILE A 141 -8.86 10.20 -7.86
C ILE A 141 -8.64 10.38 -6.35
N VAL A 142 -8.59 11.62 -5.87
CA VAL A 142 -8.39 11.91 -4.45
C VAL A 142 -9.63 11.61 -3.61
N THR A 143 -10.84 11.87 -4.11
CA THR A 143 -12.10 11.58 -3.39
C THR A 143 -12.47 10.11 -3.35
N GLU A 144 -12.18 9.35 -4.40
CA GLU A 144 -12.66 7.96 -4.53
C GLU A 144 -11.60 6.92 -4.09
N HIS A 145 -10.32 7.27 -4.06
CA HIS A 145 -9.24 6.27 -3.87
C HIS A 145 -8.20 6.60 -2.80
N PHE A 146 -8.15 7.83 -2.27
CA PHE A 146 -7.29 8.16 -1.13
C PHE A 146 -8.13 8.38 0.13
N PHE A 147 -7.82 7.62 1.17
CA PHE A 147 -8.49 7.69 2.46
C PHE A 147 -8.55 9.13 2.97
N SER A 148 -9.77 9.59 3.32
CA SER A 148 -9.96 10.78 4.15
C SER A 148 -9.32 10.48 5.50
N CYS A 149 -8.10 10.98 5.73
CA CYS A 149 -7.60 11.13 7.10
C CYS A 149 -8.40 12.27 7.72
N ASP A 150 -9.54 11.93 8.31
CA ASP A 150 -10.33 12.87 9.08
C ASP A 150 -9.51 13.33 10.29
N GLU A 151 -9.26 14.64 10.35
CA GLU A 151 -8.90 15.36 11.57
C GLU A 151 -10.02 15.17 12.61
N SER A 152 -9.85 14.25 13.54
CA SER A 152 -10.54 14.19 14.84
C SER A 152 -9.92 13.06 15.69
N SER A 153 -9.00 13.31 16.62
CA SER A 153 -9.41 13.71 17.96
C SER A 153 -8.22 14.26 18.76
N SER A 154 -8.17 15.57 18.87
CA SER A 154 -7.55 16.24 20.01
C SER A 154 -8.60 16.27 21.13
N GLN A 155 -8.59 15.29 22.03
CA GLN A 155 -9.19 15.44 23.36
C GLN A 155 -8.21 14.95 24.42
N GLY A 156 -7.86 15.87 25.30
CA GLY A 156 -6.81 15.74 26.30
C GLY A 156 -7.12 14.68 27.34
N TYR A 157 -6.12 13.87 27.63
CA TYR A 157 -6.06 13.13 28.88
C TYR A 157 -5.50 14.06 29.96
N GLY A 158 -6.40 14.67 30.71
CA GLY A 158 -6.09 15.26 32.01
C GLY A 158 -5.81 14.14 33.01
N TYR A 159 -4.58 14.06 33.50
CA TYR A 159 -4.24 13.24 34.66
C TYR A 159 -4.71 13.97 35.92
N SER A 160 -5.80 13.49 36.51
CA SER A 160 -6.21 13.85 37.86
C SER A 160 -5.35 13.10 38.87
N SER A 161 -4.46 13.82 39.57
CA SER A 161 -3.84 13.34 40.80
C SER A 161 -4.87 13.36 41.93
N SER A 162 -5.23 12.20 42.46
CA SER A 162 -5.92 12.09 43.75
C SER A 162 -4.98 11.49 44.79
N HIS A 163 -4.81 12.28 45.85
CA HIS A 163 -4.23 11.94 47.14
C HIS A 163 -4.82 10.65 47.73
N ASN A 164 -3.96 9.81 48.30
CA ASN A 164 -4.34 8.97 49.44
C ASN A 164 -3.67 9.54 50.69
N GLY A 165 -4.51 9.94 51.65
CA GLY A 165 -4.17 9.95 53.08
C GLY A 165 -4.61 8.64 53.72
#